data_AF-A0A1U9KQA7-F1
#
_entry.id   AF-A0A1U9KQA7-F1
#
_cell.length_a   1.000
_cell.length_b   1.000
_cell.length_c   1.000
_cell.angle_alpha   90.00
_cell.angle_beta   90.00
_cell.angle_gamma   90.00
#
_symmetry.space_group_name_H-M   'P 1'
#
loop_
_entity.id
_entity.type
_entity.pdbx_description
1 polymer ?
#
loop_
_entity_poly.entity_id
_entity_poly.type
_entity_poly.pdbx_seq_one_letter_code
_entity_poly.pdbx_strand_id
1 'polypeptide(L)'
;MSGLPGEIATAAGRRLTLREIDPGDMLDLIEAAGSAMNGASASAWLSYAQMVCSVTAIDGVPVQMPASKAEVKELARRIGNDGVAVLHPLFGDEADGHAAHGNETARSAKN
;
A
#
# COMPACT_ATOMS: atom_id res chain seq x y z
N MET A 1 16.69 -8.64 7.92
CA MET A 1 17.10 -7.28 8.32
C MET A 1 16.00 -6.38 7.83
N SER A 2 15.18 -5.84 8.73
CA SER A 2 14.05 -4.99 8.36
C SER A 2 14.56 -3.74 7.65
N GLY A 3 14.09 -3.51 6.41
CA GLY A 3 14.49 -2.35 5.61
C GLY A 3 13.77 -1.05 5.99
N LEU A 4 12.76 -1.12 6.86
CA LEU A 4 11.95 0.02 7.26
C LEU A 4 12.59 0.79 8.43
N PRO A 5 12.65 2.13 8.36
CA PRO A 5 13.02 2.95 9.51
C PRO A 5 11.92 2.89 10.58
N GLY A 6 12.28 2.94 11.86
CA GLY A 6 11.30 2.93 12.95
C GLY A 6 10.42 4.20 13.01
N GLU A 7 10.92 5.33 12.52
CA GLU A 7 10.18 6.59 12.41
C GLU A 7 10.59 7.35 11.14
N ILE A 8 9.63 8.02 10.50
CA ILE A 8 9.87 8.94 9.37
C ILE A 8 9.07 10.23 9.55
N ALA A 9 9.66 11.36 9.14
CA ALA A 9 9.00 12.67 9.17
C ALA A 9 8.44 13.04 7.80
N THR A 10 7.24 13.62 7.77
CA THR A 10 6.63 14.19 6.57
C THR A 10 7.12 15.62 6.33
N ALA A 11 6.93 16.13 5.10
CA ALA A 11 7.28 17.52 4.76
C ALA A 11 6.53 18.56 5.63
N ALA A 12 5.34 18.21 6.11
CA ALA A 12 4.54 19.04 7.02
C ALA A 12 4.98 18.95 8.49
N GLY A 13 6.03 18.18 8.81
CA GLY A 13 6.56 18.02 10.16
C GLY A 13 5.86 16.97 11.02
N ARG A 14 4.97 16.15 10.44
CA ARG A 14 4.34 15.03 11.14
C ARG A 14 5.28 13.85 11.24
N ARG A 15 5.13 13.03 12.28
CA ARG A 15 5.95 11.82 12.49
C ARG A 15 5.11 10.57 12.30
N LEU A 16 5.60 9.63 11.52
CA LEU A 16 4.98 8.32 11.32
C LEU A 16 5.90 7.26 11.91
N THR A 17 5.41 6.48 12.87
CA THR A 17 6.12 5.32 13.40
C THR A 17 5.77 4.11 12.56
N LEU A 18 6.77 3.37 12.09
CA LEU A 18 6.57 2.26 11.15
C LEU A 18 6.96 0.92 11.79
N ARG A 19 6.28 -0.13 11.36
CA ARG A 19 6.59 -1.53 11.65
C ARG A 19 6.46 -2.34 10.37
N GLU A 20 7.29 -3.37 10.25
CA GLU A 20 7.13 -4.39 9.22
C GLU A 20 5.81 -5.15 9.41
N ILE A 21 5.08 -5.33 8.31
CA ILE A 21 3.88 -6.18 8.25
C ILE A 21 4.34 -7.62 8.23
N ASP A 22 3.95 -8.38 9.24
CA ASP A 22 4.27 -9.81 9.30
C ASP A 22 3.27 -10.64 8.48
N PRO A 23 3.56 -11.93 8.23
CA PRO A 23 2.65 -12.77 7.45
C PRO A 23 1.25 -12.93 8.07
N GLY A 24 1.11 -12.83 9.39
CA GLY A 24 -0.19 -12.86 10.07
C GLY A 24 -0.99 -11.59 9.81
N ASP A 25 -0.35 -10.44 10.00
CA ASP A 25 -0.92 -9.13 9.64
C ASP A 25 -1.41 -9.10 8.17
N MET A 26 -0.68 -9.76 7.27
CA MET A 26 -1.05 -9.82 5.85
C MET A 26 -2.32 -10.65 5.62
N LEU A 27 -2.53 -11.74 6.38
CA LEU A 27 -3.78 -12.51 6.31
C LEU A 27 -4.96 -11.69 6.84
N ASP A 28 -4.77 -10.99 7.96
CA ASP A 28 -5.77 -10.07 8.51
C ASP A 28 -6.11 -8.96 7.51
N LEU A 29 -5.10 -8.45 6.79
CA LEU A 29 -5.29 -7.42 5.77
C LEU A 29 -6.07 -7.94 4.55
N ILE A 30 -5.79 -9.17 4.10
CA ILE A 30 -6.53 -9.84 3.02
C ILE A 30 -8.00 -10.02 3.43
N GLU A 31 -8.26 -10.40 4.68
CA GLU A 31 -9.61 -10.50 5.22
C GLU A 31 -10.30 -9.13 5.26
N ALA A 32 -9.62 -8.11 5.79
CA ALA A 32 -10.12 -6.73 5.88
C ALA A 32 -10.46 -6.13 4.50
N ALA A 33 -9.72 -6.52 3.45
CA ALA A 33 -9.95 -6.09 2.08
C ALA A 33 -11.35 -6.45 1.56
N GLY A 34 -11.86 -7.62 1.96
CA GLY A 34 -13.12 -8.18 1.52
C GLY A 34 -13.28 -8.12 0.00
N SER A 35 -14.34 -7.45 -0.46
CA SER A 35 -14.66 -7.33 -1.89
C SER A 35 -13.61 -6.61 -2.73
N ALA A 36 -12.65 -5.89 -2.12
CA ALA A 36 -11.53 -5.31 -2.86
C ALA A 36 -10.63 -6.37 -3.52
N MET A 37 -10.66 -7.61 -3.02
CA MET A 37 -9.86 -8.73 -3.54
C MET A 37 -10.41 -9.35 -4.83
N ASN A 38 -11.64 -9.02 -5.23
CA ASN A 38 -12.33 -9.72 -6.33
C ASN A 38 -12.10 -9.08 -7.71
N GLY A 39 -11.29 -8.03 -7.81
CA GLY A 39 -11.11 -7.25 -9.03
C GLY A 39 -9.66 -7.22 -9.54
N ALA A 40 -9.47 -6.76 -10.77
CA ALA A 40 -8.15 -6.61 -11.39
C ALA A 40 -7.19 -5.68 -10.61
N SER A 41 -7.72 -4.87 -9.68
CA SER A 41 -6.94 -3.96 -8.82
C SER A 41 -6.61 -4.57 -7.44
N ALA A 42 -6.88 -5.85 -7.19
CA ALA A 42 -6.64 -6.50 -5.90
C ALA A 42 -5.17 -6.39 -5.45
N SER A 43 -4.23 -6.63 -6.37
CA SER A 43 -2.79 -6.49 -6.09
C SER A 43 -2.41 -5.07 -5.73
N ALA A 44 -2.81 -4.09 -6.53
CA ALA A 44 -2.56 -2.67 -6.26
C ALA A 44 -3.19 -2.21 -4.94
N TRP A 45 -4.38 -2.72 -4.61
CA TRP A 45 -5.04 -2.44 -3.34
C TRP A 45 -4.23 -3.01 -2.17
N LEU A 46 -3.78 -4.26 -2.25
CA LEU A 46 -3.00 -4.90 -1.19
C LEU A 46 -1.66 -4.22 -0.97
N SER A 47 -0.90 -3.92 -2.03
CA SER A 47 0.38 -3.23 -1.92
C SER A 47 0.22 -1.88 -1.23
N TYR A 48 -0.82 -1.12 -1.61
CA TYR A 48 -1.11 0.17 -0.98
C TYR A 48 -1.56 0.03 0.47
N ALA A 49 -2.41 -0.97 0.75
CA ALA A 49 -2.92 -1.24 2.08
C ALA A 49 -1.80 -1.70 3.03
N GLN A 50 -0.87 -2.54 2.56
CA GLN A 50 0.31 -2.97 3.31
C GLN A 50 1.17 -1.78 3.71
N MET A 51 1.47 -0.89 2.76
CA MET A 51 2.21 0.35 3.02
C MET A 51 1.51 1.20 4.09
N VAL A 52 0.19 1.40 3.97
CA VAL A 52 -0.58 2.19 4.92
C VAL A 52 -0.64 1.54 6.31
N CYS A 53 -0.84 0.23 6.39
CA CYS A 53 -0.96 -0.50 7.65
C CYS A 53 0.39 -0.69 8.37
N SER A 54 1.51 -0.47 7.68
CA SER A 54 2.83 -0.42 8.33
C SER A 54 2.96 0.72 9.35
N VAL A 55 2.11 1.76 9.24
CA VAL A 55 2.07 2.88 10.19
C VAL A 55 1.39 2.44 11.48
N THR A 56 2.12 2.49 12.58
CA THR A 56 1.66 2.07 13.92
C THR A 56 1.40 3.25 14.86
N ALA A 57 1.93 4.43 14.56
CA ALA A 57 1.57 5.67 15.24
C ALA A 57 1.73 6.88 14.33
N ILE A 58 0.96 7.92 14.60
CA ILE A 58 1.06 9.23 13.95
C ILE A 58 1.22 10.30 15.03
N ASP A 59 2.30 11.07 14.96
CA ASP A 59 2.64 12.11 15.93
C ASP A 59 2.71 11.56 17.38
N GLY A 60 3.20 10.32 17.52
CA GLY A 60 3.28 9.60 18.79
C GLY A 60 1.95 9.02 19.29
N VAL A 61 0.84 9.25 18.57
CA VAL A 61 -0.47 8.67 18.90
C VAL A 61 -0.60 7.32 18.19
N PRO A 62 -0.74 6.20 18.93
CA PRO A 62 -0.90 4.88 18.32
C PRO A 62 -2.13 4.82 17.42
N VAL A 63 -1.98 4.15 16.28
CA VAL A 63 -3.11 3.78 15.41
C VAL A 63 -3.39 2.28 15.57
N GLN A 64 -4.66 1.92 15.53
CA GLN A 64 -5.06 0.51 15.57
C GLN A 64 -4.89 -0.09 14.17
N MET A 65 -4.50 -1.37 14.13
CA MET A 65 -4.48 -2.18 12.91
C MET A 65 -5.91 -2.21 12.32
N PRO A 66 -6.11 -1.80 11.05
CA PRO A 66 -7.44 -1.82 10.44
C PRO A 66 -8.01 -3.23 10.31
N ALA A 67 -9.25 -3.44 10.73
CA ALA A 67 -9.96 -4.72 10.59
C ALA A 67 -10.92 -4.72 9.39
N SER A 68 -11.07 -3.58 8.69
CA SER A 68 -11.98 -3.45 7.56
C SER A 68 -11.45 -2.52 6.47
N LYS A 69 -11.92 -2.72 5.24
CA LYS A 69 -11.65 -1.83 4.09
C LYS A 69 -11.96 -0.36 4.38
N ALA A 70 -12.98 -0.09 5.20
CA ALA A 70 -13.33 1.28 5.58
C ALA A 70 -12.26 1.89 6.50
N GLU A 71 -11.76 1.13 7.45
CA GLU A 71 -10.68 1.54 8.36
C GLU A 71 -9.35 1.71 7.65
N VAL A 72 -9.01 0.84 6.69
CA VAL A 72 -7.79 1.00 5.87
C VAL A 72 -7.83 2.35 5.13
N LYS A 73 -8.98 2.68 4.54
CA LYS A 73 -9.17 3.98 3.87
C LYS A 73 -9.10 5.14 4.84
N GLU A 74 -9.64 4.98 6.05
CA GLU A 74 -9.59 6.02 7.06
C GLU A 74 -8.17 6.26 7.56
N LEU A 75 -7.39 5.19 7.78
CA LEU A 75 -5.98 5.29 8.11
C LEU A 75 -5.21 6.01 6.99
N ALA A 76 -5.45 5.66 5.72
CA ALA A 76 -4.85 6.35 4.59
C ALA A 76 -5.19 7.86 4.56
N ARG A 77 -6.44 8.24 4.87
CA ARG A 77 -6.83 9.65 4.99
C ARG A 77 -6.13 10.36 6.15
N ARG A 78 -5.98 9.68 7.29
CA ARG A 78 -5.29 10.22 8.48
C ARG A 78 -3.81 10.42 8.24
N ILE A 79 -3.16 9.54 7.48
CA ILE A 79 -1.77 9.69 7.03
C ILE A 79 -1.68 10.87 6.06
N GLY A 80 -2.60 10.94 5.10
CA GLY A 80 -2.67 12.01 4.11
C GLY A 80 -1.61 11.89 3.02
N ASN A 81 -1.70 12.77 2.02
CA ASN A 81 -0.84 12.70 0.84
C ASN A 81 0.65 12.88 1.16
N ASP A 82 0.99 13.80 2.08
CA ASP A 82 2.39 14.01 2.49
C ASP A 82 2.99 12.79 3.18
N GLY A 83 2.17 12.08 3.98
CA GLY A 83 2.59 10.85 4.62
C GLY A 83 2.79 9.72 3.61
N VAL A 84 1.85 9.55 2.68
CA VAL A 84 1.97 8.55 1.61
C VAL A 84 3.20 8.80 0.74
N ALA A 85 3.51 10.07 0.43
CA ALA A 85 4.66 10.44 -0.39
C ALA A 85 6.00 10.01 0.23
N VAL A 86 6.14 10.05 1.56
CA VAL A 86 7.36 9.59 2.25
C VAL A 86 7.39 8.08 2.47
N LEU A 87 6.24 7.41 2.48
CA LEU A 87 6.16 5.95 2.57
C LEU A 87 6.47 5.27 1.24
N HIS A 88 5.99 5.81 0.13
CA HIS A 88 6.12 5.20 -1.20
C HIS A 88 7.54 4.72 -1.56
N PRO A 89 8.64 5.46 -1.32
CA PRO A 89 9.99 4.98 -1.63
C PRO A 89 10.48 3.85 -0.70
N LEU A 90 9.86 3.66 0.46
CA LEU A 90 10.22 2.59 1.41
C LEU A 90 9.63 1.22 1.00
N PHE A 91 8.54 1.25 0.23
CA PHE A 91 7.84 0.07 -0.27
C PHE A 91 7.99 -0.10 -1.78
N GLY A 92 8.88 0.71 -2.39
CA GLY A 92 9.16 0.71 -3.82
C GLY A 92 10.33 -0.21 -4.17
N ASP A 93 10.01 -1.46 -4.48
CA ASP A 93 10.53 -2.28 -5.59
C ASP A 93 9.44 -3.35 -5.85
N GLU A 94 9.23 -3.80 -7.10
CA GLU A 94 8.08 -4.57 -7.64
C GLU A 94 6.96 -3.77 -8.34
N ALA A 95 7.26 -2.60 -8.93
CA ALA A 95 6.37 -1.93 -9.91
C ALA A 95 6.87 -2.00 -11.36
N ASP A 96 7.90 -2.80 -11.66
CA ASP A 96 8.38 -3.04 -13.03
C ASP A 96 8.17 -4.52 -13.43
N GLY A 97 7.00 -4.84 -13.97
CA GLY A 97 6.71 -6.21 -14.41
C GLY A 97 5.41 -6.50 -15.14
N HIS A 98 4.51 -5.53 -15.40
CA HIS A 98 3.29 -5.83 -16.19
C HIS A 98 2.83 -4.74 -17.16
N ALA A 99 3.75 -4.02 -17.80
CA ALA A 99 3.43 -3.14 -18.93
C ALA A 99 4.19 -3.56 -20.20
N ALA A 100 3.79 -4.68 -20.82
CA ALA A 100 3.95 -4.90 -22.26
C ALA A 100 3.17 -6.16 -22.74
N HIS A 101 1.85 -6.06 -22.85
CA HIS A 101 1.18 -6.71 -23.97
C HIS A 101 0.54 -5.62 -24.81
N GLY A 102 1.39 -5.04 -25.67
CA GLY A 102 0.96 -4.19 -26.76
C GLY A 102 -0.01 -4.98 -27.62
N ASN A 103 -1.22 -4.46 -27.70
CA ASN A 103 -2.17 -4.69 -28.76
C ASN A 103 -1.46 -4.60 -30.13
N GLU A 104 -1.18 -5.75 -30.77
CA GLU A 104 -0.90 -5.79 -32.20
C GLU A 104 -2.19 -6.20 -32.93
N THR A 105 -2.98 -5.18 -33.26
CA THR A 105 -4.15 -5.29 -34.12
C THR A 105 -3.70 -5.59 -35.55
N ALA A 106 -4.20 -6.69 -36.10
CA ALA A 106 -4.59 -6.88 -37.51
C ALA A 106 -3.79 -6.13 -38.59
N ARG A 107 -2.80 -6.81 -39.20
CA ARG A 107 -2.47 -6.62 -40.63
C ARG A 107 -1.82 -7.88 -41.22
N SER A 108 -2.62 -8.91 -41.45
CA SER A 108 -2.29 -9.96 -42.43
C SER A 108 -3.56 -10.50 -43.05
N ALA A 109 -4.01 -9.84 -44.11
CA ALA A 109 -4.92 -10.40 -45.10
C ALA A 109 -4.89 -9.51 -46.36
N LYS A 110 -3.81 -9.60 -47.14
CA LYS A 110 -3.89 -9.43 -48.60
C LYS A 110 -2.65 -10.02 -49.26
N ASN A 111 -2.76 -11.28 -49.64
CA ASN A 111 -2.07 -11.83 -50.79
C ASN A 111 -3.07 -12.60 -51.63
#